data_AF-A0AA88NAV6-F1
#
_entry.id   AF-A0AA88NAV6-F1
#
_cell.length_a   1.000
_cell.length_b   1.000
_cell.length_c   1.000
_cell.angle_alpha   90.00
_cell.angle_beta   90.00
_cell.angle_gamma   90.00
#
_symmetry.space_group_name_H-M   'P 1'
#
loop_
_entity.id
_entity.type
_entity.pdbx_description
1 polymer ?
#
loop_
_entity_poly.entity_id
_entity_poly.type
_entity_poly.pdbx_seq_one_letter_code
_entity_poly.pdbx_strand_id
1 'polypeptide(L)'
;MNCVAFMVVTTSFLSWTDAVNRYFSKDNDKTLQYLMEPPVYAEIKARRGENATLPCVLRTVPSQYRVKWSKVDPLHTESENIILISNGHEVKHYGIWQSKASLRQMHALDISLCLTKLELQDCGLYQCELINGIDDERVTITLSIEGVVFPYQSSHGRYKFTYFDAKKACAEQDATLATYTQLYREWTDGLEWCNAGWLNDGTVHYPILNPRPACGKDLPPGIRSYGPRHKTKERYDAFCFTSTTEGSVFYVPGPLNFLEAAHACKEKGASLALVGQIYSSWKFLGLERCDGGWLQDGSVRFPIIIPKKRCGGLPQPGVHSFGFPKKSISLYGAYCYR
;
A
#
# COMPACT_ATOMS: atom_id res chain seq x y z
N MET A 1 9.30 -39.09 58.22
CA MET A 1 10.09 -39.15 56.98
C MET A 1 9.14 -39.17 55.79
N ASN A 2 9.00 -38.02 55.14
CA ASN A 2 8.88 -37.80 53.69
C ASN A 2 8.19 -36.47 53.44
N CYS A 3 9.01 -35.53 53.00
CA CYS A 3 8.73 -34.12 52.81
C CYS A 3 7.76 -33.88 51.66
N VAL A 4 6.80 -33.00 51.91
CA VAL A 4 6.03 -32.30 50.87
C VAL A 4 6.92 -31.19 50.32
N ALA A 5 7.41 -31.33 49.09
CA ALA A 5 8.13 -30.29 48.38
C ALA A 5 7.14 -29.49 47.52
N PHE A 6 6.77 -28.29 47.98
CA PHE A 6 6.12 -27.30 47.15
C PHE A 6 7.18 -26.68 46.21
N MET A 7 7.19 -27.10 44.94
CA MET A 7 7.92 -26.38 43.90
C MET A 7 7.10 -25.16 43.48
N VAL A 8 7.53 -23.98 43.93
CA VAL A 8 7.10 -22.69 43.38
C VAL A 8 7.79 -22.54 42.03
N VAL A 9 7.06 -22.78 40.94
CA VAL A 9 7.51 -22.45 39.59
C VAL A 9 7.32 -20.93 39.41
N THR A 10 8.38 -20.16 39.61
CA THR A 10 8.43 -18.76 39.21
C THR A 10 8.50 -18.71 37.69
N THR A 11 7.33 -18.56 37.04
CA THR A 11 7.25 -18.30 35.61
C THR A 11 7.92 -16.95 35.32
N SER A 12 9.13 -17.01 34.79
CA SER A 12 9.87 -15.89 34.25
C SER A 12 9.16 -15.46 32.96
N PHE A 13 8.24 -14.51 33.09
CA PHE A 13 7.67 -13.80 31.95
C PHE A 13 8.75 -12.90 31.35
N LEU A 14 9.58 -13.48 30.46
CA LEU A 14 10.39 -12.68 29.53
C LEU A 14 9.44 -12.12 28.48
N SER A 15 9.04 -10.86 28.68
CA SER A 15 8.18 -10.10 27.78
C SER A 15 8.85 -9.95 26.41
N TRP A 16 8.25 -10.57 25.40
CA TRP A 16 8.59 -10.48 23.98
C TRP A 16 8.17 -9.11 23.36
N THR A 17 8.34 -8.02 24.11
CA THR A 17 7.99 -6.65 23.71
C THR A 17 9.20 -5.86 23.16
N ASP A 18 10.41 -6.41 23.27
CA ASP A 18 11.66 -5.66 23.03
C ASP A 18 12.10 -5.53 21.56
N ALA A 19 11.36 -6.11 20.61
CA ALA A 19 11.70 -6.04 19.18
C ALA A 19 10.93 -4.95 18.42
N VAL A 20 9.72 -4.58 18.84
CA VAL A 20 8.91 -3.52 18.19
C VAL A 20 9.13 -2.17 18.86
N ASN A 21 9.41 -2.16 20.17
CA ASN A 21 9.70 -0.94 20.93
C ASN A 21 11.12 -0.37 20.67
N ARG A 22 11.98 -1.09 19.94
CA ARG A 22 13.31 -0.58 19.55
C ARG A 22 13.30 0.26 18.28
N TYR A 23 12.20 0.27 17.51
CA TYR A 23 12.05 1.17 16.35
C TYR A 23 11.53 2.55 16.76
N PHE A 24 10.78 2.61 17.85
CA PHE A 24 10.60 3.81 18.66
C PHE A 24 11.65 3.82 19.76
N SER A 25 12.92 3.70 19.36
CA SER A 25 14.01 3.99 20.28
C SER A 25 13.80 5.40 20.81
N LYS A 26 13.84 5.49 22.13
CA LYS A 26 13.96 6.66 22.96
C LYS A 26 15.18 7.46 22.50
N ASP A 27 15.07 8.17 21.37
CA ASP A 27 15.89 9.36 21.17
C ASP A 27 15.47 10.26 22.34
N ASN A 28 16.41 10.50 23.25
CA ASN A 28 16.29 11.59 24.20
C ASN A 28 15.73 12.79 23.45
N ASP A 29 14.82 13.53 24.09
CA ASP A 29 14.22 14.79 23.62
C ASP A 29 15.34 15.82 23.29
N LYS A 30 16.05 15.56 22.20
CA LYS A 30 17.13 16.36 21.65
C LYS A 30 16.39 17.40 20.84
N THR A 31 16.22 18.56 21.46
CA THR A 31 15.70 19.74 20.79
C THR A 31 16.52 20.00 19.52
N LEU A 32 15.85 20.01 18.37
CA LEU A 32 16.50 20.28 17.08
C LEU A 32 17.06 21.71 17.08
N GLN A 33 18.37 21.83 16.93
CA GLN A 33 19.12 23.08 16.88
C GLN A 33 19.13 23.67 15.47
N TYR A 34 19.29 22.82 14.45
CA TYR A 34 19.47 23.24 13.05
C TYR A 34 18.23 23.02 12.20
N LEU A 35 17.47 21.96 12.42
CA LEU A 35 16.27 21.64 11.67
C LEU A 35 15.00 22.17 12.36
N MET A 36 14.05 22.64 11.56
CA MET A 36 12.69 22.85 12.06
C MET A 36 12.02 21.51 12.26
N GLU A 37 11.42 21.34 13.44
CA GLU A 37 10.58 20.19 13.70
C GLU A 37 9.38 20.25 12.75
N PRO A 38 9.09 19.17 12.02
CA PRO A 38 7.89 19.13 11.20
C PRO A 38 6.67 19.36 12.10
N PRO A 39 5.61 20.00 11.59
CA PRO A 39 4.33 20.00 12.31
C PRO A 39 3.99 18.54 12.65
N VAL A 40 3.56 18.31 13.90
CA VAL A 40 3.69 17.10 14.75
C VAL A 40 3.44 15.72 14.10
N TYR A 41 2.91 15.66 12.87
CA TYR A 41 2.75 14.43 12.07
C TYR A 41 2.78 14.75 10.57
N ALA A 42 3.94 15.10 9.99
CA ALA A 42 4.02 15.46 8.57
C ALA A 42 3.78 14.24 7.65
N GLU A 43 2.53 13.82 7.55
CA GLU A 43 2.00 13.00 6.47
C GLU A 43 1.59 13.93 5.33
N ILE A 44 2.35 13.91 4.25
CA ILE A 44 1.99 14.58 3.00
C ILE A 44 1.13 13.63 2.20
N LYS A 45 -0.13 14.02 1.96
CA LYS A 45 -1.07 13.29 1.11
C LYS A 45 -1.02 13.86 -0.31
N ALA A 46 -0.90 13.00 -1.30
CA ALA A 46 -0.91 13.37 -2.71
C ALA A 46 -1.63 12.30 -3.55
N ARG A 47 -1.91 12.59 -4.82
CA ARG A 47 -2.42 11.60 -5.77
C ARG A 47 -1.33 11.10 -6.70
N ARG A 48 -1.55 9.93 -7.30
CA ARG A 48 -0.70 9.43 -8.38
C ARG A 48 -0.69 10.44 -9.53
N GLY A 49 0.49 10.72 -10.07
CA GLY A 49 0.73 11.70 -11.13
C GLY A 49 0.97 13.12 -10.66
N GLU A 50 0.61 13.47 -9.41
CA GLU A 50 0.86 14.80 -8.85
C GLU A 50 2.32 14.99 -8.47
N ASN A 51 2.66 16.23 -8.10
CA ASN A 51 3.93 16.57 -7.47
C ASN A 51 3.70 16.73 -5.96
N ALA A 52 4.69 16.36 -5.14
CA ALA A 52 4.66 16.60 -3.70
C ALA A 52 5.90 17.34 -3.25
N THR A 53 5.75 18.15 -2.20
CA THR A 53 6.88 18.77 -1.49
C THR A 53 6.94 18.24 -0.07
N LEU A 54 8.05 17.60 0.29
CA LEU A 54 8.32 17.11 1.63
C LEU A 54 9.08 18.20 2.40
N PRO A 55 8.48 18.80 3.43
CA PRO A 55 9.07 19.95 4.09
C PRO A 55 10.33 19.56 4.85
N CYS A 56 11.41 20.31 4.60
CA CYS A 56 12.61 20.31 5.44
C CYS A 56 13.19 21.71 5.38
N VAL A 57 13.32 22.36 6.54
CA VAL A 57 13.71 23.77 6.60
C VAL A 57 14.70 23.96 7.74
N LEU A 58 15.76 24.70 7.46
CA LEU A 58 16.78 25.07 8.45
C LEU A 58 16.24 26.17 9.37
N ARG A 59 16.48 26.03 10.68
CA ARG A 59 16.37 27.12 11.67
C ARG A 59 17.59 28.04 11.60
N THR A 60 18.77 27.43 11.50
CA THR A 60 20.06 28.11 11.45
C THR A 60 20.98 27.39 10.48
N VAL A 61 21.85 28.14 9.78
CA VAL A 61 22.78 27.57 8.80
C VAL A 61 24.12 27.31 9.50
N PRO A 62 24.58 26.04 9.60
CA PRO A 62 25.91 25.73 10.12
C PRO A 62 27.01 26.23 9.17
N SER A 63 28.21 26.47 9.71
CA SER A 63 29.37 26.93 8.92
C SER A 63 29.79 25.94 7.83
N GLN A 64 29.70 24.64 8.11
CA GLN A 64 29.87 23.56 7.14
C GLN A 64 28.78 22.52 7.41
N TYR A 65 28.00 22.20 6.38
CA TYR A 65 26.96 21.19 6.50
C TYR A 65 26.70 20.48 5.18
N ARG A 66 26.06 19.32 5.27
CA ARG A 66 25.47 18.58 4.17
C ARG A 66 24.07 18.17 4.55
N VAL A 67 23.16 18.24 3.59
CA VAL A 67 21.79 17.73 3.71
C VAL A 67 21.70 16.49 2.85
N LYS A 68 21.33 15.36 3.45
CA LYS A 68 21.06 14.10 2.78
C LYS A 68 19.56 13.84 2.82
N TRP A 69 18.97 13.64 1.65
CA TRP A 69 17.62 13.09 1.54
C TRP A 69 17.71 11.61 1.16
N SER A 70 17.02 10.76 1.92
CA SER A 70 16.92 9.32 1.64
C SER A 70 15.48 8.84 1.76
N LYS A 71 15.15 7.78 1.02
CA LYS A 71 13.93 7.01 1.25
C LYS A 71 14.25 5.85 2.18
N VAL A 72 13.54 5.77 3.28
CA VAL A 72 13.75 4.76 4.33
C VAL A 72 13.04 3.46 3.93
N ASP A 73 13.79 2.36 3.83
CA ASP A 73 13.23 1.03 3.71
C ASP A 73 13.17 0.40 5.12
N PRO A 74 11.97 0.17 5.69
CA PRO A 74 11.84 -0.44 7.01
C PRO A 74 12.37 -1.87 7.08
N LEU A 75 12.55 -2.56 5.95
CA LEU A 75 13.06 -3.94 5.89
C LEU A 75 14.57 -4.06 5.72
N HIS A 76 15.24 -3.01 5.23
CA HIS A 76 16.67 -3.03 4.92
C HIS A 76 17.33 -1.76 5.49
N THR A 77 17.75 -1.84 6.74
CA THR A 77 18.43 -0.76 7.47
C THR A 77 19.74 -0.32 6.82
N GLU A 78 20.34 -1.16 5.96
CA GLU A 78 21.65 -0.93 5.35
C GLU A 78 21.59 -0.37 3.91
N SER A 79 20.39 -0.27 3.31
CA SER A 79 20.20 0.27 1.97
C SER A 79 19.26 1.47 2.00
N GLU A 80 19.61 2.51 2.75
CA GLU A 80 19.01 3.83 2.55
C GLU A 80 19.15 4.20 1.08
N ASN A 81 18.03 4.31 0.37
CA ASN A 81 18.04 4.75 -1.02
C ASN A 81 18.23 6.26 -1.03
N ILE A 82 19.51 6.67 -1.03
CA ILE A 82 19.90 8.07 -1.14
C ILE A 82 19.25 8.65 -2.40
N ILE A 83 18.53 9.75 -2.21
CA ILE A 83 17.85 10.48 -3.28
C ILE A 83 18.82 11.55 -3.79
N LEU A 84 19.28 12.39 -2.88
CA LEU A 84 20.22 13.47 -3.17
C LEU A 84 21.01 13.88 -1.92
N ILE A 85 22.15 14.53 -2.16
CA ILE A 85 22.97 15.19 -1.14
C ILE A 85 23.27 16.60 -1.61
N SER A 86 23.10 17.59 -0.74
CA SER A 86 23.41 19.00 -0.99
C SER A 86 24.35 19.56 0.06
N ASN A 87 25.28 20.43 -0.34
CA ASN A 87 26.13 21.21 0.58
C ASN A 87 25.68 22.69 0.68
N GLY A 88 24.46 23.00 0.22
CA GLY A 88 23.93 24.36 0.15
C GLY A 88 24.18 25.06 -1.20
N HIS A 89 25.21 24.65 -1.96
CA HIS A 89 25.54 25.24 -3.26
C HIS A 89 25.35 24.25 -4.41
N GLU A 90 25.83 23.02 -4.24
CA GLU A 90 25.77 21.95 -5.21
C GLU A 90 24.84 20.85 -4.72
N VAL A 91 24.11 20.24 -5.65
CA VAL A 91 23.23 19.10 -5.39
C VAL A 91 23.67 17.92 -6.23
N LYS A 92 23.95 16.80 -5.57
CA LYS A 92 24.29 15.53 -6.20
C LYS A 92 23.12 14.56 -6.05
N HIS A 93 22.62 14.08 -7.17
CA HIS A 93 21.51 13.12 -7.23
C HIS A 93 22.02 11.69 -7.38
N TYR A 94 21.26 10.73 -6.84
CA TYR A 94 21.64 9.31 -6.81
C TYR A 94 20.53 8.42 -7.38
N GLY A 95 20.92 7.28 -7.96
CA GLY A 95 19.99 6.29 -8.50
C GLY A 95 19.02 6.86 -9.55
N ILE A 96 17.77 6.41 -9.48
CA ILE A 96 16.69 6.78 -10.41
C ILE A 96 16.12 8.18 -10.17
N TRP A 97 16.61 8.92 -9.17
CA TRP A 97 15.99 10.16 -8.71
C TRP A 97 16.42 11.42 -9.47
N GLN A 98 17.39 11.31 -10.38
CA GLN A 98 17.97 12.45 -11.12
C GLN A 98 16.94 13.31 -11.84
N SER A 99 15.89 12.71 -12.42
CA SER A 99 14.84 13.43 -13.15
C SER A 99 13.57 13.66 -12.34
N LYS A 100 13.46 13.05 -11.14
CA LYS A 100 12.22 12.98 -10.36
C LYS A 100 12.23 13.84 -9.12
N ALA A 101 13.41 14.03 -8.53
CA ALA A 101 13.60 14.72 -7.27
C ALA A 101 14.45 15.98 -7.45
N SER A 102 14.08 17.06 -6.77
CA SER A 102 14.86 18.30 -6.69
C SER A 102 14.70 18.94 -5.33
N LEU A 103 15.62 19.85 -4.97
CA LEU A 103 15.43 20.70 -3.80
C LEU A 103 14.62 21.93 -4.19
N ARG A 104 13.67 22.31 -3.33
CA ARG A 104 12.97 23.59 -3.41
C ARG A 104 13.76 24.64 -2.66
N GLN A 105 14.00 25.79 -3.28
CA GLN A 105 14.68 26.93 -2.68
C GLN A 105 13.78 28.17 -2.71
N MET A 106 12.65 28.12 -2.00
CA MET A 106 11.77 29.28 -1.90
C MET A 106 12.44 30.44 -1.13
N HIS A 107 13.36 30.11 -0.22
CA HIS A 107 14.26 31.03 0.48
C HIS A 107 15.54 30.28 0.88
N ALA A 108 16.57 30.99 1.37
CA ALA A 108 17.90 30.43 1.68
C ALA A 108 17.90 29.25 2.66
N LEU A 109 16.91 29.17 3.56
CA LEU A 109 16.78 28.09 4.54
C LEU A 109 15.91 26.90 4.06
N ASP A 110 15.30 26.97 2.88
CA ASP A 110 14.41 25.92 2.37
C ASP A 110 15.25 24.84 1.68
N ILE A 111 15.17 23.63 2.21
CA ILE A 111 15.84 22.42 1.69
C ILE A 111 14.82 21.30 1.51
N SER A 112 13.56 21.67 1.27
CA SER A 112 12.46 20.74 1.06
C SER A 112 12.64 19.92 -0.21
N LEU A 113 12.26 18.66 -0.17
CA LEU A 113 12.34 17.77 -1.32
C LEU A 113 11.08 17.90 -2.18
N CYS A 114 11.24 18.30 -3.44
CA CYS A 114 10.19 18.22 -4.44
C CYS A 114 10.30 16.91 -5.22
N LEU A 115 9.21 16.15 -5.24
CA LEU A 115 9.05 14.96 -6.06
C LEU A 115 8.03 15.26 -7.16
N THR A 116 8.35 14.85 -8.38
CA THR A 116 7.47 15.06 -9.55
C THR A 116 6.89 13.75 -10.05
N LYS A 117 5.68 13.81 -10.63
CA LYS A 117 4.99 12.66 -11.25
C LYS A 117 4.99 11.42 -10.36
N LEU A 118 4.29 11.52 -9.23
CA LEU A 118 4.26 10.46 -8.22
C LEU A 118 3.70 9.14 -8.77
N GLU A 119 4.34 8.04 -8.41
CA GLU A 119 3.96 6.66 -8.69
C GLU A 119 3.62 5.95 -7.37
N LEU A 120 2.86 4.86 -7.43
CA LEU A 120 2.43 4.11 -6.24
C LEU A 120 3.61 3.72 -5.33
N GLN A 121 4.75 3.35 -5.94
CA GLN A 121 5.96 2.97 -5.24
C GLN A 121 6.68 4.12 -4.53
N ASP A 122 6.30 5.38 -4.77
CA ASP A 122 6.89 6.54 -4.10
C ASP A 122 6.35 6.74 -2.69
N CYS A 123 5.21 6.16 -2.32
CA CYS A 123 4.74 6.24 -0.94
C CYS A 123 5.77 5.63 0.04
N GLY A 124 5.82 6.15 1.26
CA GLY A 124 6.72 5.67 2.31
C GLY A 124 7.32 6.77 3.15
N LEU A 125 8.29 6.39 3.98
CA LEU A 125 9.01 7.32 4.84
C LEU A 125 10.23 7.89 4.11
N TYR A 126 10.42 9.19 4.25
CA TYR A 126 11.54 9.95 3.75
C TYR A 126 12.26 10.62 4.91
N GLN A 127 13.58 10.67 4.84
CA GLN A 127 14.42 11.25 5.88
C GLN A 127 15.22 12.41 5.29
N CYS A 128 15.11 13.57 5.93
CA CYS A 128 15.99 14.70 5.72
C CYS A 128 16.99 14.73 6.88
N GLU A 129 18.27 14.58 6.56
CA GLU A 129 19.34 14.50 7.54
C GLU A 129 20.37 15.61 7.29
N LEU A 130 20.62 16.44 8.30
CA LEU A 130 21.66 17.45 8.31
C LEU A 130 22.88 16.90 9.03
N ILE A 131 24.02 16.96 8.35
CA ILE A 131 25.31 16.44 8.79
C ILE A 131 26.30 17.61 8.83
N ASN A 132 26.80 17.97 10.01
CA ASN A 132 27.75 19.07 10.19
C ASN A 132 29.09 18.63 10.83
N GLY A 133 29.28 17.33 11.05
CA GLY A 133 30.51 16.76 11.62
C GLY A 133 30.63 16.85 13.15
N ILE A 134 29.63 17.39 13.83
CA ILE A 134 29.55 17.47 15.30
C ILE A 134 28.28 16.77 15.79
N ASP A 135 27.12 17.19 15.29
CA ASP A 135 25.81 16.64 15.62
C ASP A 135 24.99 16.46 14.34
N ASP A 136 24.51 15.24 14.11
CA ASP A 136 23.60 14.93 13.01
C ASP A 136 22.15 15.09 13.49
N GLU A 137 21.37 15.87 12.76
CA GLU A 137 19.94 16.05 13.00
C GLU A 137 19.13 15.45 11.87
N ARG A 138 17.99 14.85 12.21
CA ARG A 138 17.11 14.23 11.22
C ARG A 138 15.66 14.51 11.49
N VAL A 139 14.91 14.71 10.41
CA VAL A 139 13.45 14.76 10.42
C VAL A 139 12.89 13.74 9.44
N THR A 140 11.82 13.07 9.83
CA THR A 140 11.15 12.05 9.01
C THR A 140 9.79 12.55 8.55
N ILE A 141 9.50 12.37 7.26
CA ILE A 141 8.26 12.80 6.61
C ILE A 141 7.65 11.56 5.95
N THR A 142 6.35 11.35 6.14
CA THR A 142 5.64 10.27 5.46
C THR A 142 4.95 10.83 4.21
N LEU A 143 5.25 10.27 3.04
CA LEU A 143 4.47 10.52 1.83
C LEU A 143 3.44 9.40 1.67
N SER A 144 2.16 9.76 1.65
CA SER A 144 1.08 8.83 1.32
C SER A 144 0.40 9.23 0.03
N ILE A 145 0.09 8.21 -0.76
CA ILE A 145 -0.70 8.37 -1.98
C ILE A 145 -2.13 7.98 -1.66
N GLU A 146 -3.08 8.83 -2.02
CA GLU A 146 -4.51 8.51 -1.93
C GLU A 146 -4.82 7.30 -2.83
N GLY A 147 -5.50 6.30 -2.30
CA GLY A 147 -5.73 5.05 -3.03
C GLY A 147 -6.69 4.12 -2.32
N VAL A 148 -6.79 2.90 -2.84
CA VAL A 148 -7.68 1.85 -2.37
C VAL A 148 -6.96 0.51 -2.35
N VAL A 149 -7.17 -0.27 -1.28
CA VAL A 149 -6.69 -1.64 -1.15
C VAL A 149 -7.78 -2.61 -1.56
N PHE A 150 -7.40 -3.63 -2.32
CA PHE A 150 -8.29 -4.70 -2.72
C PHE A 150 -7.66 -6.09 -2.55
N PRO A 151 -8.46 -7.11 -2.18
CA PRO A 151 -8.00 -8.48 -2.17
C PRO A 151 -7.82 -9.00 -3.61
N TYR A 152 -6.76 -9.76 -3.83
CA TYR A 152 -6.45 -10.37 -5.10
C TYR A 152 -6.06 -11.85 -4.93
N GLN A 153 -6.73 -12.72 -5.67
CA GLN A 153 -6.58 -14.17 -5.62
C GLN A 153 -6.22 -14.70 -7.02
N SER A 154 -5.45 -15.79 -7.08
CA SER A 154 -5.11 -16.45 -8.34
C SER A 154 -6.32 -17.07 -9.04
N SER A 155 -6.27 -17.10 -10.37
CA SER A 155 -7.18 -17.90 -11.21
C SER A 155 -7.10 -19.40 -10.92
N HIS A 156 -6.01 -19.87 -10.31
CA HIS A 156 -5.81 -21.26 -9.92
C HIS A 156 -6.29 -21.58 -8.49
N GLY A 157 -7.07 -20.67 -7.89
CA GLY A 157 -7.67 -20.84 -6.57
C GLY A 157 -6.93 -20.11 -5.45
N ARG A 158 -7.35 -20.40 -4.22
CA ARG A 158 -6.88 -19.73 -2.99
C ARG A 158 -5.46 -20.15 -2.64
N TYR A 159 -4.68 -19.20 -2.14
CA TYR A 159 -3.34 -19.39 -1.60
C TYR A 159 -2.34 -20.00 -2.58
N LYS A 160 -2.19 -19.34 -3.73
CA LYS A 160 -1.31 -19.80 -4.81
C LYS A 160 -0.11 -18.89 -5.06
N PHE A 161 -0.07 -17.70 -4.49
CA PHE A 161 1.04 -16.77 -4.71
C PHE A 161 2.14 -16.93 -3.65
N THR A 162 3.38 -17.12 -4.10
CA THR A 162 4.54 -16.72 -3.29
C THR A 162 4.55 -15.20 -3.13
N TYR A 163 5.42 -14.64 -2.29
CA TYR A 163 5.53 -13.18 -2.14
C TYR A 163 5.86 -12.50 -3.48
N PHE A 164 6.78 -13.08 -4.24
CA PHE A 164 7.18 -12.53 -5.54
C PHE A 164 6.08 -12.66 -6.59
N ASP A 165 5.33 -13.77 -6.58
CA ASP A 165 4.15 -13.93 -7.44
C ASP A 165 3.08 -12.88 -7.08
N ALA A 166 2.84 -12.64 -5.79
CA ALA A 166 1.86 -11.66 -5.31
C ALA A 166 2.25 -10.23 -5.71
N LYS A 167 3.54 -9.88 -5.57
CA LYS A 167 4.07 -8.59 -6.01
C LYS A 167 3.88 -8.39 -7.52
N LYS A 168 4.21 -9.40 -8.32
CA LYS A 168 4.01 -9.38 -9.78
C LYS A 168 2.53 -9.29 -10.15
N ALA A 169 1.70 -10.09 -9.50
CA ALA A 169 0.26 -10.13 -9.74
C ALA A 169 -0.42 -8.77 -9.46
N CYS A 170 -0.05 -8.07 -8.39
CA CYS A 170 -0.55 -6.71 -8.17
C CYS A 170 -0.07 -5.75 -9.27
N ALA A 171 1.20 -5.82 -9.69
CA ALA A 171 1.73 -4.96 -10.75
C ALA A 171 1.01 -5.15 -12.09
N GLU A 172 0.68 -6.39 -12.45
CA GLU A 172 -0.11 -6.72 -13.64
C GLU A 172 -1.54 -6.16 -13.59
N GLN A 173 -2.02 -5.75 -12.41
CA GLN A 173 -3.34 -5.16 -12.20
C GLN A 173 -3.30 -3.64 -11.93
N ASP A 174 -2.22 -2.96 -12.33
CA ASP A 174 -1.98 -1.52 -12.05
C ASP A 174 -2.03 -1.19 -10.54
N ALA A 175 -1.32 -2.02 -9.76
CA ALA A 175 -1.26 -1.91 -8.32
C ALA A 175 0.12 -2.32 -7.76
N THR A 176 0.37 -2.04 -6.49
CA THR A 176 1.49 -2.58 -5.73
C THR A 176 0.97 -3.42 -4.57
N LEU A 177 1.81 -4.23 -3.91
CA LEU A 177 1.40 -4.79 -2.62
C LEU A 177 1.08 -3.65 -1.64
N ALA A 178 0.02 -3.81 -0.86
CA ALA A 178 -0.38 -2.83 0.13
C ALA A 178 0.56 -2.84 1.34
N THR A 179 0.73 -1.68 1.97
CA THR A 179 1.31 -1.58 3.31
C THR A 179 0.29 -1.96 4.38
N TYR A 180 0.76 -2.27 5.59
CA TYR A 180 -0.15 -2.46 6.73
C TYR A 180 -1.01 -1.23 6.99
N THR A 181 -0.43 -0.02 6.92
CA THR A 181 -1.17 1.23 7.14
C THR A 181 -2.27 1.44 6.09
N GLN A 182 -2.02 1.08 4.82
CA GLN A 182 -3.05 1.11 3.78
C GLN A 182 -4.15 0.08 4.05
N LEU A 183 -3.80 -1.16 4.42
CA LEU A 183 -4.78 -2.19 4.77
C LEU A 183 -5.63 -1.79 5.98
N TYR A 184 -5.01 -1.17 6.99
CA TYR A 184 -5.68 -0.68 8.18
C TYR A 184 -6.74 0.38 7.84
N ARG A 185 -6.39 1.36 7.00
CA ARG A 185 -7.34 2.38 6.53
C ARG A 185 -8.53 1.77 5.79
N GLU A 186 -8.28 0.81 4.92
CA GLU A 186 -9.38 0.16 4.18
C GLU A 186 -10.23 -0.74 5.07
N TRP A 187 -9.65 -1.39 6.08
CA TRP A 187 -10.41 -2.11 7.10
C TRP A 187 -11.31 -1.17 7.91
N THR A 188 -10.81 0.01 8.31
CA THR A 188 -11.64 1.02 8.99
C THR A 188 -12.76 1.57 8.08
N ASP A 189 -12.55 1.53 6.77
CA ASP A 189 -13.55 1.92 5.75
C ASP A 189 -14.53 0.78 5.39
N GLY A 190 -14.40 -0.40 6.00
CA GLY A 190 -15.35 -1.50 5.83
C GLY A 190 -14.82 -2.73 5.08
N LEU A 191 -13.53 -2.79 4.73
CA LEU A 191 -12.96 -3.97 4.10
C LEU A 191 -12.95 -5.19 5.03
N GLU A 192 -13.64 -6.25 4.62
CA GLU A 192 -13.59 -7.56 5.27
C GLU A 192 -13.19 -8.63 4.25
N TRP A 193 -12.16 -9.42 4.58
CA TRP A 193 -11.72 -10.51 3.72
C TRP A 193 -11.12 -11.67 4.53
N CYS A 194 -11.75 -12.85 4.47
CA CYS A 194 -11.34 -14.03 5.26
C CYS A 194 -10.35 -14.95 4.52
N ASN A 195 -9.47 -14.36 3.72
CA ASN A 195 -8.30 -15.03 3.18
C ASN A 195 -7.05 -14.24 3.57
N ALA A 196 -6.02 -14.94 4.03
CA ALA A 196 -4.70 -14.40 4.32
C ALA A 196 -4.00 -13.98 3.02
N GLY A 197 -3.43 -12.77 3.01
CA GLY A 197 -2.74 -12.21 1.86
C GLY A 197 -1.42 -11.54 2.22
N TRP A 198 -0.48 -11.56 1.27
CA TRP A 198 0.80 -10.86 1.38
C TRP A 198 0.64 -9.34 1.43
N LEU A 199 1.46 -8.69 2.25
CA LEU A 199 1.71 -7.25 2.25
C LEU A 199 3.11 -6.93 1.72
N ASN A 200 3.39 -5.65 1.47
CA ASN A 200 4.61 -5.21 0.81
C ASN A 200 5.89 -5.56 1.59
N ASP A 201 5.80 -5.63 2.92
CA ASP A 201 6.89 -5.98 3.83
C ASP A 201 7.15 -7.50 3.93
N GLY A 202 6.33 -8.31 3.25
CA GLY A 202 6.43 -9.77 3.30
C GLY A 202 5.81 -10.39 4.56
N THR A 203 5.02 -9.63 5.31
CA THR A 203 4.10 -10.18 6.29
C THR A 203 2.80 -10.64 5.61
N VAL A 204 2.02 -11.42 6.35
CA VAL A 204 0.74 -11.96 5.88
C VAL A 204 -0.36 -11.61 6.86
N HIS A 205 -1.45 -11.03 6.35
CA HIS A 205 -2.54 -10.48 7.15
C HIS A 205 -3.90 -10.82 6.57
N TYR A 206 -4.98 -10.63 7.34
CA TYR A 206 -6.35 -10.59 6.81
C TYR A 206 -7.29 -9.77 7.71
N PRO A 207 -8.09 -8.83 7.15
CA PRO A 207 -8.98 -7.95 7.91
C PRO A 207 -10.35 -8.60 8.18
N ILE A 208 -10.79 -8.60 9.44
CA ILE A 208 -12.10 -9.12 9.86
C ILE A 208 -12.91 -8.03 10.57
N LEU A 209 -14.11 -7.75 10.08
CA LEU A 209 -15.09 -6.90 10.76
C LEU A 209 -16.09 -7.73 11.57
N ASN A 210 -16.60 -8.82 10.99
CA ASN A 210 -17.57 -9.70 11.63
C ASN A 210 -16.95 -11.09 11.88
N PRO A 211 -16.45 -11.37 13.10
CA PRO A 211 -15.92 -12.67 13.48
C PRO A 211 -16.91 -13.81 13.25
N ARG A 212 -16.43 -14.91 12.68
CA ARG A 212 -17.22 -16.13 12.37
C ARG A 212 -16.34 -17.37 12.43
N PRO A 213 -16.90 -18.60 12.52
CA PRO A 213 -16.11 -19.83 12.75
C PRO A 213 -14.87 -19.99 11.86
N ALA A 214 -15.01 -19.82 10.55
CA ALA A 214 -13.90 -19.94 9.60
C ALA A 214 -12.87 -18.78 9.67
N CYS A 215 -13.15 -17.73 10.43
CA CYS A 215 -12.46 -16.44 10.42
C CYS A 215 -12.08 -15.95 11.83
N GLY A 216 -11.97 -16.86 12.79
CA GLY A 216 -11.63 -16.54 14.19
C GLY A 216 -12.80 -15.97 14.98
N LYS A 217 -13.82 -16.81 15.23
CA LYS A 217 -15.08 -16.47 15.92
C LYS A 217 -14.88 -15.79 17.28
N ASP A 218 -13.93 -16.28 18.07
CA ASP A 218 -13.76 -15.89 19.47
C ASP A 218 -12.81 -14.68 19.65
N LEU A 219 -12.43 -14.03 18.56
CA LEU A 219 -11.54 -12.88 18.55
C LEU A 219 -12.30 -11.59 18.18
N PRO A 220 -11.99 -10.44 18.80
CA PRO A 220 -12.64 -9.17 18.47
C PRO A 220 -12.29 -8.71 17.04
N PRO A 221 -13.11 -7.88 16.38
CA PRO A 221 -12.79 -7.33 15.05
C PRO A 221 -11.37 -6.77 14.97
N GLY A 222 -10.71 -6.94 13.82
CA GLY A 222 -9.35 -6.48 13.62
C GLY A 222 -8.63 -7.15 12.46
N ILE A 223 -7.41 -6.67 12.20
CA ILE A 223 -6.50 -7.28 11.23
C ILE A 223 -5.72 -8.40 11.92
N ARG A 224 -5.93 -9.62 11.46
CA ARG A 224 -5.17 -10.78 11.92
C ARG A 224 -3.82 -10.81 11.23
N SER A 225 -2.81 -11.27 11.93
CA SER A 225 -1.44 -11.39 11.42
C SER A 225 -0.94 -12.82 11.56
N TYR A 226 -0.29 -13.28 10.51
CA TYR A 226 0.54 -14.49 10.47
C TYR A 226 2.04 -14.14 10.59
N GLY A 227 2.36 -12.86 10.74
CA GLY A 227 3.73 -12.35 10.82
C GLY A 227 4.50 -12.47 9.50
N PRO A 228 5.84 -12.27 9.54
CA PRO A 228 6.72 -12.52 8.41
C PRO A 228 6.69 -14.00 7.99
N ARG A 229 6.60 -14.26 6.69
CA ARG A 229 6.53 -15.61 6.12
C ARG A 229 7.64 -15.87 5.11
N HIS A 230 7.91 -17.14 4.82
CA HIS A 230 8.96 -17.54 3.88
C HIS A 230 8.57 -17.19 2.44
N LYS A 231 9.12 -16.09 1.93
CA LYS A 231 8.76 -15.42 0.66
C LYS A 231 8.71 -16.33 -0.57
N THR A 232 9.46 -17.44 -0.59
CA THR A 232 9.51 -18.39 -1.72
C THR A 232 8.85 -19.76 -1.48
N LYS A 233 8.57 -20.13 -0.22
CA LYS A 233 8.09 -21.49 0.12
C LYS A 233 6.61 -21.49 0.50
N GLU A 234 6.16 -20.43 1.16
CA GLU A 234 4.77 -20.30 1.57
C GLU A 234 3.94 -19.60 0.49
N ARG A 235 2.63 -19.87 0.50
CA ARG A 235 1.71 -19.34 -0.49
C ARG A 235 0.46 -18.79 0.18
N TYR A 236 0.02 -17.64 -0.28
CA TYR A 236 -1.13 -16.90 0.20
C TYR A 236 -1.81 -16.16 -0.96
N ASP A 237 -2.85 -15.38 -0.68
CA ASP A 237 -3.41 -14.40 -1.63
C ASP A 237 -2.60 -13.09 -1.55
N ALA A 238 -3.11 -11.99 -2.09
CA ALA A 238 -2.47 -10.69 -2.02
C ALA A 238 -3.46 -9.60 -1.61
N PHE A 239 -2.98 -8.57 -0.91
CA PHE A 239 -3.67 -7.29 -0.83
C PHE A 239 -2.92 -6.30 -1.71
N CYS A 240 -3.60 -5.83 -2.75
CA CYS A 240 -3.04 -4.90 -3.73
C CYS A 240 -3.57 -3.50 -3.46
N PHE A 241 -2.74 -2.48 -3.66
CA PHE A 241 -3.05 -1.07 -3.50
C PHE A 241 -2.93 -0.36 -4.86
N THR A 242 -3.96 0.38 -5.24
CA THR A 242 -3.98 1.22 -6.44
C THR A 242 -4.45 2.63 -6.10
N SER A 243 -4.33 3.56 -7.04
CA SER A 243 -4.69 4.97 -6.88
C SER A 243 -5.55 5.42 -8.06
N THR A 244 -5.89 6.71 -8.13
CA THR A 244 -6.52 7.32 -9.29
C THR A 244 -5.74 7.02 -10.56
N THR A 245 -6.47 6.69 -11.62
CA THR A 245 -5.92 6.41 -12.96
C THR A 245 -6.37 7.50 -13.93
N GLU A 246 -5.56 7.82 -14.95
CA GLU A 246 -5.85 8.92 -15.89
C GLU A 246 -7.00 8.60 -16.85
N GLY A 247 -7.26 7.32 -17.12
CA GLY A 247 -8.29 6.86 -18.05
C GLY A 247 -9.64 6.61 -17.38
N SER A 248 -10.54 5.95 -18.13
CA SER A 248 -11.91 5.73 -17.68
C SER A 248 -12.37 4.28 -17.91
N VAL A 249 -13.01 3.70 -16.90
CA VAL A 249 -13.70 2.40 -17.03
C VAL A 249 -15.14 2.62 -17.48
N PHE A 250 -15.58 1.90 -18.51
CA PHE A 250 -16.97 1.87 -18.96
C PHE A 250 -17.45 0.43 -19.20
N TYR A 251 -18.77 0.23 -19.15
CA TYR A 251 -19.39 -1.09 -19.28
C TYR A 251 -19.96 -1.31 -20.69
N VAL A 252 -19.67 -2.46 -21.30
CA VAL A 252 -20.29 -2.94 -22.53
C VAL A 252 -21.27 -4.06 -22.19
N PRO A 253 -22.58 -3.87 -22.44
CA PRO A 253 -23.59 -4.88 -22.17
C PRO A 253 -23.59 -5.99 -23.21
N GLY A 254 -24.06 -7.17 -22.81
CA GLY A 254 -24.30 -8.30 -23.71
C GLY A 254 -23.91 -9.63 -23.07
N PRO A 255 -24.45 -10.76 -23.53
CA PRO A 255 -23.97 -12.08 -23.12
C PRO A 255 -22.70 -12.42 -23.91
N LEU A 256 -21.55 -11.90 -23.48
CA LEU A 256 -20.26 -12.09 -24.14
C LEU A 256 -19.44 -13.14 -23.40
N ASN A 257 -18.86 -14.09 -24.14
CA ASN A 257 -17.76 -14.88 -23.62
C ASN A 257 -16.49 -14.02 -23.49
N PHE A 258 -15.42 -14.56 -22.87
CA PHE A 258 -14.22 -13.76 -22.62
C PHE A 258 -13.57 -13.18 -23.89
N LEU A 259 -13.55 -13.95 -24.98
CA LEU A 259 -12.96 -13.52 -26.24
C LEU A 259 -13.81 -12.43 -26.91
N GLU A 260 -15.13 -12.60 -26.92
CA GLU A 260 -16.08 -11.61 -27.42
C GLU A 260 -16.03 -10.31 -26.61
N ALA A 261 -15.89 -10.40 -25.29
CA ALA A 261 -15.74 -9.25 -24.40
C ALA A 261 -14.47 -8.45 -24.73
N ALA A 262 -13.34 -9.14 -24.97
CA ALA A 262 -12.11 -8.50 -25.41
C ALA A 262 -12.26 -7.82 -26.78
N HIS A 263 -12.94 -8.48 -27.73
CA HIS A 263 -13.23 -7.91 -29.04
C HIS A 263 -14.12 -6.67 -28.95
N ALA A 264 -15.18 -6.72 -28.14
CA ALA A 264 -16.12 -5.62 -27.95
C ALA A 264 -15.46 -4.38 -27.32
N CYS A 265 -14.50 -4.55 -26.40
CA CYS A 265 -13.69 -3.44 -25.92
C CYS A 265 -12.82 -2.86 -27.04
N LYS A 266 -12.16 -3.72 -27.83
CA LYS A 266 -11.27 -3.31 -28.92
C LYS A 266 -12.01 -2.52 -30.01
N GLU A 267 -13.22 -2.93 -30.39
CA GLU A 267 -14.09 -2.20 -31.33
C GLU A 267 -14.41 -0.77 -30.85
N LYS A 268 -14.34 -0.52 -29.54
CA LYS A 268 -14.53 0.80 -28.92
C LYS A 268 -13.22 1.53 -28.63
N GLY A 269 -12.10 1.07 -29.19
CA GLY A 269 -10.78 1.67 -28.96
C GLY A 269 -10.27 1.51 -27.53
N ALA A 270 -10.72 0.45 -26.84
CA ALA A 270 -10.39 0.17 -25.45
C ALA A 270 -9.83 -1.24 -25.29
N SER A 271 -9.25 -1.55 -24.13
CA SER A 271 -8.94 -2.92 -23.71
C SER A 271 -9.87 -3.35 -22.57
N LEU A 272 -9.94 -4.65 -22.28
CA LEU A 272 -10.53 -5.08 -21.00
C LEU A 272 -9.81 -4.37 -19.84
N ALA A 273 -10.59 -3.90 -18.88
CA ALA A 273 -10.09 -3.19 -17.72
C ALA A 273 -9.28 -4.13 -16.80
N LEU A 274 -8.26 -3.57 -16.16
CA LEU A 274 -7.53 -4.20 -15.07
C LEU A 274 -8.36 -4.17 -13.79
N VAL A 275 -8.01 -5.05 -12.85
CA VAL A 275 -8.66 -5.06 -11.53
C VAL A 275 -8.38 -3.76 -10.76
N GLY A 276 -7.17 -3.23 -10.79
CA GLY A 276 -6.88 -1.94 -10.14
C GLY A 276 -7.71 -0.80 -10.72
N GLN A 277 -7.93 -0.79 -12.03
CA GLN A 277 -8.72 0.25 -12.71
C GLN A 277 -10.19 0.23 -12.30
N ILE A 278 -10.81 -0.95 -12.11
CA ILE A 278 -12.20 -1.02 -11.63
C ILE A 278 -12.31 -0.56 -10.17
N TYR A 279 -11.37 -0.93 -9.30
CA TYR A 279 -11.35 -0.46 -7.91
C TYR A 279 -11.11 1.05 -7.80
N SER A 280 -10.18 1.57 -8.61
CA SER A 280 -9.92 3.01 -8.75
C SER A 280 -11.17 3.76 -9.20
N SER A 281 -11.82 3.30 -10.28
CA SER A 281 -13.03 3.93 -10.81
C SER A 281 -14.21 3.85 -9.83
N TRP A 282 -14.34 2.75 -9.09
CA TRP A 282 -15.35 2.60 -8.04
C TRP A 282 -15.12 3.59 -6.88
N LYS A 283 -13.88 3.68 -6.36
CA LYS A 283 -13.55 4.53 -5.22
C LYS A 283 -13.60 6.03 -5.56
N PHE A 284 -13.09 6.42 -6.73
CA PHE A 284 -12.83 7.84 -7.04
C PHE A 284 -13.78 8.44 -8.09
N LEU A 285 -14.36 7.64 -8.98
CA LEU A 285 -15.21 8.12 -10.07
C LEU A 285 -16.68 7.69 -9.93
N GLY A 286 -17.03 7.00 -8.84
CA GLY A 286 -18.40 6.59 -8.57
C GLY A 286 -18.91 5.50 -9.52
N LEU A 287 -18.04 4.61 -10.03
CA LEU A 287 -18.45 3.50 -10.89
C LEU A 287 -19.39 2.54 -10.13
N GLU A 288 -20.67 2.51 -10.52
CA GLU A 288 -21.69 1.62 -9.97
C GLU A 288 -22.39 0.85 -11.10
N ARG A 289 -22.39 -0.49 -11.01
CA ARG A 289 -23.05 -1.37 -11.96
C ARG A 289 -23.32 -2.74 -11.33
N CYS A 290 -24.57 -3.16 -11.32
CA CYS A 290 -24.98 -4.45 -10.75
C CYS A 290 -24.88 -5.65 -11.71
N ASP A 291 -24.14 -5.48 -12.81
CA ASP A 291 -23.96 -6.50 -13.83
C ASP A 291 -22.51 -6.99 -13.81
N GLY A 292 -22.34 -8.32 -13.80
CA GLY A 292 -21.03 -8.94 -13.98
C GLY A 292 -20.44 -8.58 -15.33
N GLY A 293 -19.14 -8.28 -15.34
CA GLY A 293 -18.39 -8.06 -16.58
C GLY A 293 -16.98 -8.64 -16.50
N TRP A 294 -16.50 -9.13 -17.64
CA TRP A 294 -15.14 -9.63 -17.80
C TRP A 294 -14.12 -8.51 -17.58
N LEU A 295 -13.03 -8.88 -16.93
CA LEU A 295 -11.80 -8.10 -16.77
C LEU A 295 -10.63 -8.80 -17.46
N GLN A 296 -9.51 -8.09 -17.63
CA GLN A 296 -8.36 -8.59 -18.39
C GLN A 296 -7.75 -9.86 -17.79
N ASP A 297 -7.76 -10.00 -16.46
CA ASP A 297 -7.29 -11.20 -15.74
C ASP A 297 -8.18 -12.44 -15.98
N GLY A 298 -9.33 -12.25 -16.62
CA GLY A 298 -10.34 -13.29 -16.82
C GLY A 298 -11.21 -13.54 -15.60
N SER A 299 -11.17 -12.66 -14.60
CA SER A 299 -12.19 -12.62 -13.56
C SER A 299 -13.44 -11.91 -14.06
N VAL A 300 -14.56 -12.16 -13.40
CA VAL A 300 -15.81 -11.42 -13.62
C VAL A 300 -16.17 -10.70 -12.33
N ARG A 301 -16.31 -9.38 -12.43
CA ARG A 301 -16.55 -8.51 -11.28
C ARG A 301 -17.69 -7.53 -11.53
N PHE A 302 -18.19 -6.89 -10.48
CA PHE A 302 -19.18 -5.83 -10.57
C PHE A 302 -19.08 -4.88 -9.36
N PRO A 303 -19.05 -3.55 -9.57
CA PRO A 303 -18.92 -2.58 -8.49
C PRO A 303 -20.28 -2.08 -8.01
N ILE A 304 -20.48 -2.01 -6.69
CA ILE A 304 -21.68 -1.41 -6.08
C ILE A 304 -21.28 -0.35 -5.05
N ILE A 305 -21.90 0.82 -5.11
CA ILE A 305 -21.73 1.91 -4.13
C ILE A 305 -22.86 1.88 -3.12
N ILE A 306 -24.09 1.63 -3.58
CA ILE A 306 -25.26 1.51 -2.73
C ILE A 306 -25.75 0.05 -2.78
N PRO A 307 -25.61 -0.71 -1.69
CA PRO A 307 -26.18 -2.05 -1.57
C PRO A 307 -27.67 -2.09 -1.95
N LYS A 308 -28.02 -2.90 -2.94
CA LYS A 308 -29.38 -3.04 -3.46
C LYS A 308 -29.77 -4.52 -3.52
N LYS A 309 -31.00 -4.86 -3.12
CA LYS A 309 -31.52 -6.24 -3.15
C LYS A 309 -31.38 -6.90 -4.54
N ARG A 310 -31.61 -6.13 -5.61
CA ARG A 310 -31.49 -6.60 -7.00
C ARG A 310 -30.06 -6.93 -7.45
N CYS A 311 -29.04 -6.55 -6.67
CA CYS A 311 -27.62 -6.75 -6.96
C CYS A 311 -27.03 -7.88 -6.12
N GLY A 312 -27.81 -8.96 -5.92
CA GLY A 312 -27.42 -10.12 -5.09
C GLY A 312 -27.67 -9.96 -3.59
N GLY A 313 -28.27 -8.85 -3.14
CA GLY A 313 -28.55 -8.63 -1.71
C GLY A 313 -27.31 -8.49 -0.83
N LEU A 314 -26.16 -8.17 -1.42
CA LEU A 314 -24.89 -8.03 -0.71
C LEU A 314 -24.96 -6.86 0.28
N PRO A 315 -24.45 -7.03 1.52
CA PRO A 315 -24.65 -6.05 2.58
C PRO A 315 -23.70 -4.85 2.49
N GLN A 316 -22.59 -4.96 1.76
CA GLN A 316 -21.51 -3.98 1.77
C GLN A 316 -21.21 -3.40 0.38
N PRO A 317 -20.90 -2.10 0.29
CA PRO A 317 -20.35 -1.50 -0.92
C PRO A 317 -19.00 -2.12 -1.27
N GLY A 318 -18.64 -2.13 -2.55
CA GLY A 318 -17.37 -2.70 -3.01
C GLY A 318 -17.41 -3.22 -4.43
N VAL A 319 -16.26 -3.68 -4.90
CA VAL A 319 -16.14 -4.46 -6.13
C VAL A 319 -16.25 -5.94 -5.80
N HIS A 320 -17.37 -6.54 -6.17
CA HIS A 320 -17.67 -7.95 -5.91
C HIS A 320 -17.23 -8.81 -7.08
N SER A 321 -16.97 -10.10 -6.82
CA SER A 321 -16.39 -11.01 -7.79
C SER A 321 -17.18 -12.33 -7.87
N PHE A 322 -17.41 -12.79 -9.09
CA PHE A 322 -17.87 -14.16 -9.39
C PHE A 322 -16.68 -15.12 -9.58
N GLY A 323 -15.46 -14.68 -9.27
CA GLY A 323 -14.23 -15.46 -9.45
C GLY A 323 -13.82 -15.55 -10.91
N PHE A 324 -13.31 -16.73 -11.30
CA PHE A 324 -12.76 -17.01 -12.63
C PHE A 324 -13.62 -18.06 -13.34
N PRO A 325 -14.78 -17.67 -13.93
CA PRO A 325 -15.65 -18.60 -14.63
C PRO A 325 -15.02 -19.13 -15.93
N LYS A 326 -15.59 -20.19 -16.50
CA LYS A 326 -15.08 -20.83 -17.72
C LYS A 326 -15.21 -19.88 -18.91
N LYS A 327 -14.07 -19.35 -19.36
CA LYS A 327 -13.94 -18.33 -20.42
C LYS A 327 -14.70 -18.62 -21.72
N SER A 328 -14.85 -19.89 -22.09
CA SER A 328 -15.46 -20.32 -23.36
C SER A 328 -16.99 -20.45 -23.32
N ILE A 329 -17.60 -20.59 -22.14
CA ILE A 329 -19.04 -20.90 -22.03
C ILE A 329 -19.82 -19.93 -21.14
N SER A 330 -19.13 -19.20 -20.25
CA SER A 330 -19.79 -18.24 -19.37
C SER A 330 -19.98 -16.91 -20.09
N LEU A 331 -21.15 -16.30 -19.92
CA LEU A 331 -21.56 -15.12 -20.66
C LEU A 331 -21.85 -13.97 -19.69
N TYR A 332 -21.19 -12.85 -19.88
CA TYR A 332 -21.29 -11.63 -19.08
C TYR A 332 -21.03 -10.41 -19.97
N GLY A 333 -21.21 -9.19 -19.44
CA GLY A 333 -20.73 -8.00 -20.14
C GLY A 333 -19.21 -7.87 -20.10
N ALA A 334 -18.70 -6.69 -20.44
CA ALA A 334 -17.28 -6.36 -20.37
C ALA A 334 -17.08 -5.02 -19.66
N TYR A 335 -16.10 -4.93 -18.77
CA TYR A 335 -15.58 -3.63 -18.35
C TYR A 335 -14.36 -3.31 -19.21
N CYS A 336 -14.42 -2.17 -19.89
CA CYS A 336 -13.37 -1.71 -20.79
C CYS A 336 -12.71 -0.45 -20.22
N TYR A 337 -11.43 -0.26 -20.52
CA TYR A 337 -10.64 0.90 -20.09
C TYR A 337 -9.98 1.56 -21.31
N ARG A 338 -9.98 2.90 -21.33
CA ARG A 338 -9.31 3.73 -22.32
C ARG A 338 -8.73 4.99 -21.69
#